data_AF-A0A961EJI8-F1
#
_entry.id   AF-A0A961EJI8-F1
#
_cell.length_a   1.000
_cell.length_b   1.000
_cell.length_c   1.000
_cell.angle_alpha   90.00
_cell.angle_beta   90.00
_cell.angle_gamma   90.00
#
_symmetry.space_group_name_H-M   'P 1'
#
loop_
_entity.id
_entity.type
_entity.pdbx_description
1 polymer ?
#
loop_
_entity_poly.entity_id
_entity_poly.type
_entity_poly.pdbx_seq_one_letter_code
_entity_poly.pdbx_strand_id
1 'polypeptide(L)'
;MSDPSVEKLRADIAASRERLAQTVDELTTKAAPKAIVQRQTESAKARFAAATTTPSGDLRTERIAAVAAALAVVLVVRCILRRRSS
;
A
#
# COMPACT_ATOMS: atom_id res chain seq x y z
N MET A 1 -52.81 -22.67 -1.12
CA MET A 1 -52.61 -22.22 0.27
C MET A 1 -51.13 -22.34 0.54
N SER A 2 -50.40 -21.23 0.58
CA SER A 2 -48.95 -21.26 0.84
C SER A 2 -48.72 -21.71 2.27
N ASP A 3 -47.90 -22.75 2.46
CA ASP A 3 -47.63 -23.31 3.78
C ASP A 3 -46.82 -22.30 4.60
N PRO A 4 -47.32 -21.84 5.76
CA PRO A 4 -46.65 -20.84 6.61
C PRO A 4 -45.21 -21.25 6.99
N SER A 5 -44.89 -22.55 6.92
CA SER A 5 -43.56 -23.09 7.16
C SER A 5 -42.55 -22.71 6.07
N VAL A 6 -42.99 -22.63 4.81
CA VAL A 6 -42.13 -22.27 3.67
C VAL A 6 -41.76 -20.80 3.70
N GLU A 7 -42.71 -19.92 4.05
CA GLU A 7 -42.45 -18.49 4.19
C GLU A 7 -41.50 -18.19 5.36
N LYS A 8 -41.64 -18.92 6.46
CA LYS A 8 -40.71 -18.81 7.60
C LYS A 8 -39.28 -19.21 7.22
N LEU A 9 -39.11 -20.30 6.47
CA LEU A 9 -37.79 -20.74 6.01
C LEU A 9 -37.14 -19.73 5.04
N ARG A 10 -37.94 -19.12 4.16
CA ARG A 10 -37.46 -18.05 3.26
C ARG A 10 -36.96 -16.83 4.04
N ALA A 11 -37.67 -16.43 5.08
CA ALA A 11 -37.26 -15.33 5.95
C ALA A 11 -35.93 -15.63 6.67
N ASP A 12 -35.74 -16.85 7.17
CA ASP A 12 -34.49 -17.27 7.82
C ASP A 12 -33.29 -17.30 6.85
N ILE A 13 -33.51 -17.74 5.61
CA ILE A 13 -32.47 -17.71 4.57
C ILE A 13 -32.09 -16.27 4.24
N ALA A 14 -33.07 -15.37 4.11
CA ALA A 14 -32.80 -13.95 3.86
C ALA A 14 -32.00 -13.32 5.02
N ALA A 15 -32.41 -13.56 6.26
CA ALA A 15 -31.70 -13.07 7.44
C ALA A 15 -30.27 -13.65 7.57
N SER A 16 -30.07 -14.91 7.16
CA SER A 16 -28.75 -15.54 7.15
C SER A 16 -27.84 -14.96 6.08
N ARG A 17 -28.39 -14.65 4.89
CA ARG A 17 -27.64 -13.99 3.81
C ARG A 17 -27.20 -12.57 4.18
N GLU A 18 -28.05 -11.81 4.84
CA GLU A 18 -27.73 -10.46 5.34
C GLU A 18 -26.53 -10.49 6.29
N ARG A 19 -26.55 -11.41 7.27
CA ARG A 19 -25.45 -11.61 8.23
C ARG A 19 -24.14 -12.03 7.55
N LEU A 20 -24.22 -12.87 6.53
CA LEU A 20 -23.04 -13.29 5.76
C LEU A 20 -22.45 -12.14 4.95
N ALA A 21 -23.29 -11.31 4.31
CA ALA A 21 -22.84 -10.13 3.56
C ALA A 21 -22.10 -9.15 4.47
N GLN A 22 -22.66 -8.86 5.66
CA GLN A 22 -22.02 -7.99 6.65
C GLN A 22 -20.67 -8.56 7.14
N THR A 23 -20.59 -9.88 7.34
CA THR A 23 -19.35 -10.54 7.78
C THR A 23 -18.27 -10.52 6.68
N VAL A 24 -18.67 -10.67 5.41
CA VAL A 24 -17.74 -10.61 4.26
C VAL A 24 -17.15 -9.22 4.09
N ASP A 25 -17.94 -8.16 4.27
CA ASP A 25 -17.45 -6.78 4.21
C ASP A 25 -16.44 -6.47 5.33
N GLU A 26 -16.69 -6.95 6.55
CA GLU A 26 -15.75 -6.82 7.67
C GLU A 26 -14.44 -7.59 7.42
N LEU A 27 -14.52 -8.81 6.86
CA LEU A 27 -13.34 -9.62 6.52
C LEU A 27 -12.53 -8.99 5.38
N THR A 28 -13.19 -8.42 4.37
CA THR A 28 -12.54 -7.76 3.24
C THR A 28 -11.75 -6.53 3.71
N THR A 29 -12.33 -5.76 4.62
CA THR A 29 -11.69 -4.57 5.20
C THR A 29 -10.49 -4.92 6.08
N LYS A 30 -10.50 -6.07 6.78
CA LYS A 30 -9.38 -6.49 7.64
C LYS A 30 -8.28 -7.27 6.92
N ALA A 31 -8.63 -8.12 5.96
CA ALA A 31 -7.70 -9.06 5.34
C ALA A 31 -6.84 -8.42 4.23
N ALA A 32 -7.33 -7.40 3.55
CA ALA A 32 -6.62 -6.81 2.40
C ALA A 32 -5.53 -5.78 2.78
N PRO A 33 -5.75 -4.79 3.67
CA PRO A 33 -4.83 -3.66 3.72
C PRO A 33 -3.51 -3.96 4.45
N LYS A 34 -3.55 -4.64 5.61
CA LYS A 34 -2.34 -4.80 6.44
C LYS A 34 -1.27 -5.69 5.80
N ALA A 35 -1.67 -6.82 5.23
CA ALA A 35 -0.72 -7.76 4.61
C ALA A 35 -0.13 -7.21 3.31
N ILE A 36 -0.93 -6.49 2.51
CA ILE A 36 -0.46 -5.85 1.26
C ILE A 36 0.49 -4.70 1.59
N VAL A 37 0.15 -3.85 2.56
CA VAL A 37 1.01 -2.73 2.98
C VAL A 37 2.33 -3.24 3.55
N GLN A 38 2.33 -4.26 4.42
CA GLN A 38 3.57 -4.83 4.95
C GLN A 38 4.47 -5.35 3.82
N ARG A 39 3.93 -6.15 2.88
CA ARG A 39 4.68 -6.66 1.71
C ARG A 39 5.22 -5.54 0.82
N GLN A 40 4.44 -4.47 0.63
CA GLN A 40 4.85 -3.28 -0.13
C GLN A 40 6.01 -2.56 0.56
N THR A 41 5.93 -2.37 1.88
CA THR A 41 6.99 -1.71 2.66
C THR A 41 8.28 -2.53 2.68
N GLU A 42 8.20 -3.85 2.86
CA GLU A 42 9.37 -4.73 2.81
C GLU A 42 9.99 -4.75 1.41
N SER A 43 9.17 -4.83 0.36
CA SER A 43 9.65 -4.77 -1.03
C SER A 43 10.29 -3.43 -1.37
N ALA A 44 9.73 -2.32 -0.88
CA ALA A 44 10.32 -1.00 -1.02
C ALA A 44 11.66 -0.93 -0.28
N LYS A 45 11.71 -1.37 0.99
CA LYS A 45 12.93 -1.39 1.81
C LYS A 45 14.02 -2.26 1.19
N ALA A 46 13.67 -3.41 0.64
CA ALA A 46 14.60 -4.30 -0.07
C ALA A 46 15.14 -3.66 -1.35
N ARG A 47 14.29 -2.97 -2.13
CA ARG A 47 14.73 -2.21 -3.33
C ARG A 47 15.61 -1.02 -2.96
N PHE A 48 15.30 -0.30 -1.89
CA PHE A 48 16.15 0.77 -1.36
C PHE A 48 17.49 0.21 -0.90
N ALA A 49 17.50 -0.87 -0.12
CA ALA A 49 18.74 -1.51 0.33
C ALA A 49 19.58 -2.07 -0.84
N ALA A 50 18.95 -2.67 -1.85
CA ALA A 50 19.63 -3.13 -3.06
C ALA A 50 20.17 -1.97 -3.93
N ALA A 51 19.47 -0.83 -3.93
CA ALA A 51 19.92 0.37 -4.65
C ALA A 51 21.01 1.15 -3.90
N THR A 52 21.11 0.99 -2.57
CA THR A 52 22.05 1.73 -1.71
C THR A 52 23.19 0.90 -1.15
N THR A 53 23.13 -0.43 -1.22
CA THR A 53 24.17 -1.32 -0.68
C THR A 53 24.67 -2.28 -1.76
N THR A 54 25.99 -2.26 -1.98
CA THR A 54 26.69 -3.24 -2.81
C THR A 54 27.22 -4.39 -1.94
N PRO A 55 27.29 -5.64 -2.46
CA PRO A 55 27.60 -6.83 -1.65
C PRO A 55 29.05 -6.93 -1.14
N SER A 56 29.94 -5.99 -1.49
CA SER A 56 31.38 -6.12 -1.24
C SER A 56 31.92 -5.29 -0.07
N GLY A 57 31.09 -4.59 0.70
CA GLY A 57 31.59 -3.76 1.80
C GLY A 57 32.36 -2.49 1.37
N ASP A 58 32.49 -2.24 0.07
CA ASP A 58 32.84 -0.92 -0.47
C ASP A 58 31.56 -0.25 -0.97
N LEU A 59 31.22 0.89 -0.37
CA LEU A 59 30.23 1.79 -0.93
C LEU A 59 30.79 2.25 -2.28
N ARG A 60 30.01 2.10 -3.36
CA ARG A 60 30.23 2.88 -4.57
C ARG A 60 29.87 4.34 -4.27
N THR A 61 30.67 4.97 -3.41
CA THR A 61 30.60 6.37 -2.98
C THR A 61 30.43 7.27 -4.20
N GLU A 62 31.07 6.92 -5.30
CA GLU A 62 30.97 7.63 -6.58
C GLU A 62 29.55 7.67 -7.15
N ARG A 63 28.78 6.57 -7.10
CA ARG A 63 27.40 6.54 -7.61
C ARG A 63 26.42 7.18 -6.64
N ILE A 64 26.57 6.96 -5.34
CA ILE A 64 25.72 7.58 -4.33
C ILE A 64 25.99 9.09 -4.28
N ALA A 65 27.24 9.52 -4.40
CA ALA A 65 27.63 10.92 -4.50
C ALA A 65 27.10 11.54 -5.79
N ALA A 66 27.16 10.84 -6.93
CA ALA A 66 26.57 11.33 -8.18
C ALA A 66 25.05 11.54 -8.06
N VAL A 67 24.33 10.60 -7.45
CA VAL A 67 22.88 10.72 -7.23
C VAL A 67 22.56 11.84 -6.24
N ALA A 68 23.31 11.93 -5.12
CA ALA A 68 23.14 12.99 -4.13
C ALA A 68 23.44 14.38 -4.72
N ALA A 69 24.49 14.51 -5.53
CA ALA A 69 24.85 15.73 -6.24
C ALA A 69 23.77 16.13 -7.25
N ALA A 70 23.25 15.17 -8.04
CA ALA A 70 22.16 15.44 -8.97
C ALA A 70 20.90 15.96 -8.26
N LEU A 71 20.51 15.33 -7.14
CA LEU A 71 19.37 15.77 -6.35
C LEU A 71 19.59 17.16 -5.74
N ALA A 72 20.80 17.45 -5.25
CA ALA A 72 21.15 18.77 -4.71
C ALA A 72 21.01 19.88 -5.77
N VAL A 73 21.51 19.65 -6.99
CA VAL A 73 21.38 20.61 -8.11
C VAL A 73 19.92 20.88 -8.44
N VAL A 74 19.09 19.83 -8.54
CA VAL A 74 17.65 19.99 -8.82
C VAL A 74 16.96 20.81 -7.74
N LEU A 75 17.28 20.57 -6.46
CA LEU A 75 16.70 21.33 -5.35
C LEU A 75 17.12 22.81 -5.37
N VAL A 76 18.39 23.10 -5.66
CA VAL A 76 18.90 24.47 -5.79
C VAL A 76 18.21 25.21 -6.93
N VAL A 77 18.14 24.60 -8.12
CA VAL A 77 17.43 25.18 -9.28
C VAL A 77 15.97 25.45 -8.93
N ARG A 78 15.28 24.50 -8.30
CA ARG A 78 13.88 24.67 -7.89
C ARG A 78 13.71 25.79 -6.85
N CYS A 79 14.64 25.94 -5.92
CA CYS A 79 14.63 27.01 -4.93
C CYS A 79 14.79 28.38 -5.59
N ILE A 80 15.71 28.51 -6.54
CA ILE A 80 15.92 29.74 -7.31
C ILE A 80 14.67 30.08 -8.14
N LEU A 81 14.08 29.11 -8.83
CA LEU A 81 12.85 29.32 -9.60
C LEU A 81 11.69 29.78 -8.70
N ARG A 82 11.51 29.15 -7.53
CA ARG A 82 10.49 29.56 -6.55
C ARG A 82 10.71 30.97 -6.03
N ARG A 83 11.97 31.37 -5.78
CA ARG A 83 12.31 32.73 -5.35
C ARG A 83 12.11 33.79 -6.42
N ARG A 84 12.12 33.42 -7.70
CA ARG A 84 11.87 34.35 -8.82
C ARG A 84 10.39 34.49 -9.17
N SER A 85 9.58 33.50 -8.78
CA SER A 85 8.12 33.51 -8.96
C SER A 85 7.35 34.13 -7.78
N SER A 86 8.06 34.50 -6.70
CA SER A 86 7.54 35.25 -5.55
C SER A 86 8.10 36.66 -5.59
#